data_AF-D6WNM3-F1
#
_entry.id   AF-D6WNM3-F1
#
_cell.length_a   1.000
_cell.length_b   1.000
_cell.length_c   1.000
_cell.angle_alpha   90.00
_cell.angle_beta   90.00
_cell.angle_gamma   90.00
#
_symmetry.space_group_name_H-M   'P 1'
#
loop_
_entity.id
_entity.type
_entity.pdbx_description
1 polymer ?
#
loop_
_entity_poly.entity_id
_entity_poly.type
_entity_poly.pdbx_seq_one_letter_code
_entity_poly.pdbx_strand_id
1 'polypeptide(L)'
;MSQEYDAKINLHLDINHGLDRVTELVQTRLIECGWRDQVRLACRKAITENEKHIPTVDELIATVTPKARSMVPDSVKRELLHELESILINVDKFGYSKSF
;
A
#
# COMPACT_ATOMS: atom_id res chain seq x y z
N MET A 1 -5.91 22.87 -13.36
CA MET A 1 -7.09 21.99 -13.34
C MET A 1 -6.81 20.65 -12.66
N SER A 2 -5.76 19.89 -12.98
CA SER A 2 -5.50 18.56 -12.34
C SER A 2 -5.30 18.61 -10.81
N GLN A 3 -4.56 19.61 -10.32
CA GLN A 3 -4.16 19.72 -8.91
C GLN A 3 -5.33 19.98 -7.93
N GLU A 4 -6.43 20.52 -8.44
CA GLU A 4 -7.65 20.81 -7.65
C GLU A 4 -8.51 19.55 -7.46
N TYR A 5 -8.50 18.63 -8.43
CA TYR A 5 -9.14 17.32 -8.31
C TYR A 5 -8.42 16.43 -7.30
N ASP A 6 -7.08 16.41 -7.33
CA ASP A 6 -6.27 15.63 -6.38
C ASP A 6 -6.48 16.11 -4.93
N ALA A 7 -6.56 17.42 -4.72
CA ALA A 7 -6.82 18.00 -3.41
C ALA A 7 -8.23 17.64 -2.89
N LYS A 8 -9.24 17.65 -3.77
CA LYS A 8 -10.61 17.28 -3.42
C LYS A 8 -10.73 15.78 -3.12
N ILE A 9 -10.03 14.93 -3.85
CA ILE A 9 -9.95 13.48 -3.58
C ILE A 9 -9.30 13.23 -2.21
N ASN A 10 -8.17 13.89 -1.93
CA ASN A 10 -7.48 13.72 -0.64
C ASN A 10 -8.34 14.16 0.54
N LEU A 11 -9.00 15.32 0.45
CA LEU A 11 -9.89 15.82 1.50
C LEU A 11 -11.08 14.89 1.73
N HIS A 12 -11.67 14.36 0.66
CA HIS A 12 -12.84 13.48 0.75
C HIS A 12 -12.46 12.08 1.28
N LEU A 13 -11.26 11.60 0.98
CA LEU A 13 -10.69 10.38 1.57
C LEU A 13 -10.43 10.53 3.06
N ASP A 14 -9.99 11.71 3.50
CA ASP A 14 -9.75 12.02 4.92
C ASP A 14 -11.07 12.08 5.71
N ILE A 15 -12.09 12.74 5.16
CA ILE A 15 -13.42 12.86 5.79
C ILE A 15 -14.14 11.51 5.94
N ASN A 16 -13.94 10.58 5.00
CA ASN A 16 -14.63 9.28 5.00
C ASN A 16 -13.79 8.12 5.57
N HIS A 17 -12.65 8.42 6.20
CA HIS A 17 -11.66 7.41 6.62
C HIS A 17 -11.27 6.44 5.48
N GLY A 18 -11.39 6.90 4.23
CA GLY A 18 -11.09 6.10 3.06
C GLY A 18 -9.64 5.66 3.05
N LEU A 19 -8.73 6.56 3.43
CA LEU A 19 -7.30 6.26 3.50
C LEU A 19 -6.96 5.20 4.55
N ASP A 20 -7.64 5.22 5.71
CA ASP A 20 -7.46 4.21 6.76
C ASP A 20 -7.92 2.84 6.28
N ARG A 21 -9.09 2.77 5.64
CA ARG A 21 -9.65 1.53 5.05
C ARG A 21 -8.76 0.97 3.94
N VAL A 22 -8.23 1.84 3.09
CA VAL A 22 -7.26 1.48 2.05
C VAL A 22 -5.99 0.90 2.68
N THR A 23 -5.47 1.56 3.71
CA THR A 23 -4.26 1.13 4.40
C THR A 23 -4.44 -0.24 5.06
N GLU A 24 -5.54 -0.43 5.79
CA GLU A 24 -5.87 -1.69 6.45
C GLU A 24 -6.04 -2.84 5.45
N LEU A 25 -6.75 -2.60 4.34
CA LEU A 25 -6.95 -3.58 3.27
C LEU A 25 -5.61 -4.02 2.67
N VAL A 26 -4.75 -3.07 2.28
CA VAL A 26 -3.44 -3.36 1.69
C VAL A 26 -2.58 -4.14 2.67
N GLN A 27 -2.52 -3.71 3.94
CA GLN A 27 -1.76 -4.42 4.96
C GLN A 27 -2.25 -5.85 5.16
N THR A 28 -3.57 -6.06 5.24
CA THR A 28 -4.19 -7.37 5.41
C THR A 28 -3.82 -8.29 4.25
N ARG A 29 -4.01 -7.85 3.00
CA ARG A 29 -3.70 -8.69 1.84
C ARG A 29 -2.22 -9.02 1.70
N LEU A 30 -1.33 -8.07 2.03
CA LEU A 30 0.11 -8.33 2.03
C LEU A 30 0.54 -9.33 3.12
N ILE A 31 -0.18 -9.37 4.25
CA ILE A 31 0.05 -10.39 5.29
C ILE A 31 -0.46 -11.75 4.81
N GLU A 32 -1.70 -11.82 4.33
CA GLU A 32 -2.35 -13.07 3.92
C GLU A 32 -1.66 -13.77 2.74
N CYS A 33 -1.16 -13.00 1.76
CA CYS A 33 -0.38 -13.58 0.66
C CYS A 33 1.06 -13.95 1.03
N GLY A 34 1.45 -13.77 2.30
CA GLY A 34 2.77 -14.11 2.83
C GLY A 34 3.87 -13.11 2.47
N TRP A 35 3.54 -11.99 1.82
CA TRP A 35 4.52 -10.99 1.40
C TRP A 35 5.31 -10.43 2.59
N ARG A 36 4.65 -10.16 3.72
CA ARG A 36 5.33 -9.65 4.94
C ARG A 36 6.47 -10.58 5.40
N ASP A 37 6.23 -11.89 5.37
CA ASP A 37 7.21 -12.88 5.81
C ASP A 37 8.35 -13.03 4.81
N GLN A 38 8.05 -12.93 3.51
CA GLN A 38 9.04 -12.90 2.44
C GLN A 38 9.97 -11.69 2.55
N VAL A 39 9.43 -10.50 2.83
CA VAL A 39 10.23 -9.29 3.07
C VAL A 39 11.09 -9.44 4.31
N ARG A 40 10.54 -10.00 5.40
CA ARG A 40 11.32 -10.28 6.61
C ARG A 40 12.47 -11.26 6.35
N LEU A 41 12.26 -12.26 5.50
CA LEU A 41 13.32 -13.17 5.07
C LEU A 41 14.37 -12.45 4.22
N ALA A 42 13.96 -11.57 3.30
CA ALA A 42 14.87 -10.77 2.48
C ALA A 42 15.74 -9.84 3.35
N CYS A 43 15.17 -9.21 4.38
CA CYS A 43 15.94 -8.43 5.35
C CYS A 43 16.99 -9.28 6.09
N ARG A 44 16.59 -10.45 6.60
CA ARG A 44 17.54 -11.36 7.27
C ARG A 44 18.69 -11.77 6.35
N LYS A 45 18.38 -12.16 5.10
CA LYS A 45 19.40 -12.50 4.10
C LYS A 45 20.35 -11.33 3.83
N ALA A 46 19.82 -10.12 3.63
CA ALA A 46 20.64 -8.94 3.39
C ALA A 46 21.59 -8.60 4.56
N ILE A 47 21.20 -8.94 5.80
CA ILE A 47 22.07 -8.79 6.98
C ILE A 47 23.11 -9.91 7.03
N THR A 48 22.71 -11.17 6.80
CA THR A 48 23.61 -12.34 6.94
C THR A 48 24.59 -12.51 5.78
N GLU A 49 24.22 -12.09 4.58
CA GLU A 49 25.05 -12.21 3.36
C GLU A 49 26.02 -11.02 3.19
N ASN A 50 25.92 -9.99 4.04
CA ASN A 50 26.84 -8.86 4.00
C ASN A 50 28.12 -9.19 4.78
N GLU A 51 29.16 -9.60 4.05
CA GLU A 51 30.45 -9.99 4.63
C GLU A 51 31.29 -8.79 5.12
N LYS A 52 30.97 -7.56 4.70
CA LYS A 52 31.78 -6.38 5.00
C LYS A 52 31.45 -5.76 6.35
N HIS A 53 30.16 -5.64 6.64
CA HIS A 53 29.65 -5.05 7.88
C HIS A 53 28.16 -5.36 8.05
N ILE A 54 27.63 -5.08 9.25
CA ILE A 54 26.19 -5.06 9.48
C ILE A 54 25.62 -3.80 8.82
N PRO A 55 24.68 -3.93 7.86
CA PRO A 55 24.09 -2.77 7.19
C PRO A 55 23.27 -1.92 8.16
N THR A 56 23.30 -0.61 7.95
CA THR A 56 22.40 0.33 8.63
C THR A 56 20.96 0.11 8.19
N VAL A 57 20.01 0.69 8.93
CA VAL A 57 18.58 0.62 8.58
C VAL A 57 18.33 1.22 7.20
N ASP A 58 18.95 2.35 6.87
CA ASP A 58 18.77 3.03 5.59
C ASP A 58 19.33 2.22 4.42
N GLU A 59 20.50 1.59 4.58
CA GLU A 59 21.07 0.68 3.58
C GLU A 59 20.20 -0.56 3.37
N LEU A 60 19.62 -1.09 4.45
CA LEU A 60 18.70 -2.22 4.38
C LEU A 60 17.42 -1.82 3.63
N ILE A 61 16.86 -0.65 3.93
CA ILE A 61 15.70 -0.10 3.22
C ILE A 61 16.03 0.06 1.73
N ALA A 62 17.14 0.70 1.39
CA ALA A 62 17.56 0.94 0.01
C ALA A 62 17.73 -0.38 -0.77
N THR A 63 18.24 -1.42 -0.11
CA THR A 63 18.49 -2.73 -0.73
C THR A 63 17.24 -3.59 -0.84
N VAL A 64 16.40 -3.62 0.20
CA VAL A 64 15.26 -4.54 0.30
C VAL A 64 14.01 -3.97 -0.36
N THR A 65 13.75 -2.66 -0.28
CA THR A 65 12.55 -2.03 -0.84
C THR A 65 12.28 -2.38 -2.31
N PRO A 66 13.24 -2.29 -3.26
CA PRO A 66 12.98 -2.65 -4.65
C PRO A 66 12.61 -4.13 -4.82
N LYS A 67 13.24 -5.03 -4.06
CA LYS A 67 12.90 -6.47 -4.05
C LYS A 67 11.52 -6.71 -3.45
N ALA A 68 11.22 -6.07 -2.32
CA ALA A 68 9.93 -6.16 -1.67
C ALA A 68 8.80 -5.73 -2.63
N ARG A 69 8.97 -4.61 -3.35
CA ARG A 69 7.97 -4.14 -4.33
C ARG A 69 7.74 -5.12 -5.48
N SER A 70 8.79 -5.80 -5.97
CA SER A 70 8.64 -6.80 -7.04
C SER A 70 8.06 -8.12 -6.55
N MET A 71 8.16 -8.44 -5.25
CA MET A 71 7.62 -9.66 -4.64
C MET A 71 6.09 -9.64 -4.47
N VAL A 72 5.43 -8.49 -4.64
CA VAL A 72 3.96 -8.43 -4.56
C VAL A 72 3.35 -9.18 -5.75
N PRO A 73 2.54 -10.24 -5.52
CA PRO A 73 1.93 -11.00 -6.62
C PRO A 73 0.97 -10.15 -7.45
N ASP A 74 0.93 -10.36 -8.77
CA ASP A 74 0.04 -9.59 -9.64
C ASP A 74 -1.45 -9.86 -9.39
N SER A 75 -1.80 -11.04 -8.87
CA SER A 75 -3.17 -11.33 -8.41
C SER A 75 -3.57 -10.39 -7.28
N VAL A 76 -2.70 -10.18 -6.30
CA VAL A 76 -2.93 -9.29 -5.15
C VAL A 76 -3.00 -7.83 -5.62
N LYS A 77 -2.15 -7.41 -6.56
CA LYS A 77 -2.24 -6.05 -7.14
C LYS A 77 -3.58 -5.79 -7.82
N ARG A 78 -4.06 -6.76 -8.61
CA ARG A 78 -5.36 -6.64 -9.30
C ARG A 78 -6.52 -6.62 -8.31
N GLU A 79 -6.50 -7.49 -7.32
CA GLU A 79 -7.52 -7.52 -6.27
C GLU A 79 -7.55 -6.19 -5.49
N LEU A 80 -6.39 -5.73 -5.02
CA LEU A 80 -6.28 -4.45 -4.33
C LEU A 80 -6.78 -3.31 -5.21
N LEU A 81 -6.37 -3.23 -6.47
CA LEU A 81 -6.85 -2.19 -7.38
C LEU A 81 -8.38 -2.17 -7.48
N HIS A 82 -8.99 -3.35 -7.65
CA HIS A 82 -10.44 -3.47 -7.74
C HIS A 82 -11.16 -3.00 -6.47
N GLU A 83 -10.65 -3.41 -5.31
CA GLU A 83 -11.23 -3.00 -4.02
C GLU A 83 -11.02 -1.51 -3.73
N LEU A 84 -9.87 -0.94 -4.12
CA LEU A 84 -9.60 0.50 -4.03
C LEU A 84 -10.56 1.30 -4.92
N GLU A 85 -10.80 0.86 -6.15
CA GLU A 85 -11.82 1.45 -7.03
C GLU A 85 -13.20 1.41 -6.39
N SER A 86 -13.59 0.29 -5.77
CA SER A 86 -14.85 0.17 -5.04
C SER A 86 -14.96 1.14 -3.86
N ILE A 87 -13.90 1.28 -3.05
CA ILE A 87 -13.85 2.25 -1.93
C ILE A 87 -14.03 3.67 -2.47
N LEU A 88 -13.32 4.03 -3.54
CA LEU A 88 -13.37 5.37 -4.14
C LEU A 88 -14.73 5.70 -4.77
N ILE A 89 -15.35 4.74 -5.48
CA ILE A 89 -16.69 4.90 -6.07
C ILE A 89 -17.75 5.04 -4.98
N ASN A 90 -17.66 4.25 -3.90
CA ASN A 90 -18.61 4.33 -2.80
C ASN A 90 -18.47 5.64 -2.02
N VAL A 91 -17.25 6.17 -1.91
CA VAL A 91 -16.97 7.50 -1.36
C VAL A 91 -17.66 8.60 -2.21
N ASP A 92 -17.72 8.50 -3.53
CA ASP A 92 -18.46 9.44 -4.40
C ASP A 92 -20.00 9.36 -4.21
N LYS A 93 -20.54 8.14 -4.01
CA LYS A 93 -21.99 7.94 -3.80
C LYS A 93 -22.55 8.60 -2.53
N PHE A 94 -21.75 8.71 -1.45
CA PHE A 94 -22.16 9.42 -0.24
C PHE A 94 -22.18 10.95 -0.42
N GLY A 95 -21.46 11.50 -1.40
CA GLY A 95 -21.54 12.92 -1.80
C GLY A 95 -22.79 13.28 -2.60
N TYR A 96 -23.50 12.27 -3.14
CA TYR A 96 -24.74 12.42 -3.89
C TYR A 96 -25.92 11.71 -3.19
N SER A 97 -26.02 11.77 -1.86
CA SER A 97 -27.32 11.59 -1.22
C SER A 97 -28.14 12.87 -1.45
N LYS A 98 -28.84 12.89 -2.59
CA LYS A 98 -29.85 13.85 -3.02
C LYS A 98 -30.47 14.64 -1.87
N SER A 99 -30.21 15.94 -1.84
CA SER A 99 -31.18 16.93 -1.38
C SER A 99 -32.39 16.86 -2.32
N PHE A 100 -33.51 16.32 -1.82
CA PHE A 100 -34.85 16.59 -2.32
C PHE A 100 -35.48 17.70 -1.48
#